data_AF-A0A212EWH9-F1
#
_entry.id   AF-A0A212EWH9-F1
#
_cell.length_a   1.000
_cell.length_b   1.000
_cell.length_c   1.000
_cell.angle_alpha   90.00
_cell.angle_beta   90.00
_cell.angle_gamma   90.00
#
_symmetry.space_group_name_H-M   'P 1'
#
loop_
_entity.id
_entity.type
_entity.pdbx_description
1 polymer ?
#
loop_
_entity_poly.entity_id
_entity_poly.type
_entity_poly.pdbx_seq_one_letter_code
_entity_poly.pdbx_strand_id
1 'polypeptide(L)'
;MEAVKQYLKKYNISTNATKFFHEVSFWDLKYCTSCTICKLNDSCVEDFTSAIPEIRQGCSQLFTECKFGGSDFNCCDKFQPIETEFGSCYVFNSALLSNASLLTVNRTIGLPDLVFHVRKVVAVRIHAPRDIVSGGMLNILQVQSVPLVTEMDVMLRAEPTINDESVTTLSEASRDCLLDDERPPYPDWPFGYYTRSACILYCRALAQMSRCNCTHHFLAKI
;
A
#
# COMPACT_ATOMS: atom_id res chain seq x y z
N MET A 1 -8.91 -1.80 -15.85
CA MET A 1 -9.25 -2.34 -17.18
C MET A 1 -9.30 -1.29 -18.27
N GLU A 2 -10.14 -0.26 -18.16
CA GLU A 2 -10.31 0.70 -19.28
C GLU A 2 -9.03 1.46 -19.62
N ALA A 3 -8.32 2.01 -18.62
CA ALA A 3 -7.05 2.72 -18.85
C ALA A 3 -5.98 1.83 -19.49
N VAL A 4 -5.88 0.56 -19.09
CA VAL A 4 -4.98 -0.43 -19.70
C VAL A 4 -5.35 -0.64 -21.17
N LYS A 5 -6.62 -0.86 -21.49
CA LYS A 5 -7.05 -1.04 -22.89
C LYS A 5 -6.76 0.18 -23.76
N GLN A 6 -6.97 1.39 -23.22
CA GLN A 6 -6.65 2.64 -23.90
C GLN A 6 -5.15 2.78 -24.15
N TYR A 7 -4.31 2.46 -23.17
CA TYR A 7 -2.86 2.43 -23.30
C TYR A 7 -2.41 1.44 -24.40
N LEU A 8 -2.88 0.20 -24.34
CA LEU A 8 -2.54 -0.83 -25.34
C LEU A 8 -2.90 -0.37 -26.76
N LYS A 9 -4.08 0.23 -26.94
CA LYS A 9 -4.51 0.77 -28.23
C LYS A 9 -3.63 1.96 -28.69
N LYS A 10 -3.30 2.88 -27.78
CA LYS A 10 -2.47 4.07 -28.07
C LYS A 10 -1.08 3.69 -28.56
N TYR A 11 -0.48 2.64 -27.99
CA TYR A 11 0.88 2.19 -28.31
C TYR A 11 0.94 0.98 -29.25
N ASN A 12 -0.19 0.59 -29.86
CA ASN A 12 -0.31 -0.56 -30.76
C ASN A 12 0.23 -1.88 -30.17
N ILE A 13 -0.03 -2.11 -28.88
CA ILE A 13 0.33 -3.34 -28.16
C ILE A 13 -0.86 -4.32 -28.25
N SER A 14 -0.57 -5.62 -28.38
CA SER A 14 -1.58 -6.67 -28.42
C SER A 14 -2.53 -6.61 -27.22
N THR A 15 -3.83 -6.73 -27.48
CA THR A 15 -4.85 -6.75 -26.41
C THR A 15 -4.74 -7.97 -25.49
N ASN A 16 -4.02 -9.02 -25.93
CA ASN A 16 -3.72 -10.20 -25.11
C ASN A 16 -2.86 -9.85 -23.87
N ALA A 17 -2.08 -8.76 -23.94
CA ALA A 17 -1.30 -8.25 -22.81
C ALA A 17 -2.15 -7.62 -21.70
N THR A 18 -3.46 -7.44 -21.87
CA THR A 18 -4.34 -6.82 -20.85
C THR A 18 -4.23 -7.54 -19.50
N LYS A 19 -4.20 -8.88 -19.52
CA LYS A 19 -4.08 -9.69 -18.30
C LYS A 19 -2.72 -9.51 -17.64
N PHE A 20 -1.65 -9.47 -18.44
CA PHE A 20 -0.30 -9.22 -17.95
C PHE A 20 -0.22 -7.88 -17.20
N PHE A 21 -0.66 -6.77 -17.82
CA PHE A 21 -0.66 -5.46 -17.16
C PHE A 21 -1.49 -5.45 -15.86
N HIS A 22 -2.60 -6.20 -15.81
CA HIS A 22 -3.36 -6.33 -14.57
C HIS A 22 -2.59 -7.10 -13.48
N GLU A 23 -1.98 -8.23 -13.83
CA GLU A 23 -1.22 -9.04 -12.88
C GLU A 23 0.05 -8.34 -12.38
N VAL A 24 0.84 -7.76 -13.30
CA VAL A 24 2.12 -7.13 -12.93
C VAL A 24 1.91 -5.71 -12.42
N SER A 25 1.17 -4.85 -13.13
CA SER A 25 1.12 -3.43 -12.77
C SER A 25 0.22 -3.12 -11.58
N PHE A 26 -0.65 -4.04 -11.14
CA PHE A 26 -1.55 -3.85 -9.99
C PHE A 26 -1.33 -4.87 -8.86
N TRP A 27 -0.54 -5.93 -9.08
CA TRP A 27 -0.38 -7.06 -8.14
C TRP A 27 -1.74 -7.65 -7.68
N ASP A 28 -2.72 -7.72 -8.59
CA ASP A 28 -4.10 -8.09 -8.25
C ASP A 28 -4.24 -9.57 -7.84
N LEU A 29 -3.44 -10.48 -8.43
CA LEU A 29 -3.71 -11.92 -8.36
C LEU A 29 -2.82 -12.73 -7.40
N LYS A 30 -1.92 -12.11 -6.61
CA LYS A 30 -0.88 -12.79 -5.78
C LYS A 30 0.11 -13.68 -6.55
N TYR A 31 -0.26 -14.17 -7.74
CA TYR A 31 0.56 -14.92 -8.69
C TYR A 31 0.35 -14.35 -10.10
N CYS A 32 1.41 -14.31 -10.90
CA CYS A 32 1.35 -13.84 -12.28
C CYS A 32 1.32 -15.05 -13.22
N THR A 33 0.15 -15.40 -13.74
CA THR A 33 0.04 -16.47 -14.76
C THR A 33 0.62 -16.04 -16.08
N SER A 34 0.44 -14.78 -16.47
CA SER A 34 0.98 -14.24 -17.72
C SER A 34 2.51 -14.31 -17.76
N CYS A 35 3.17 -14.34 -16.60
CA CYS A 35 4.61 -14.49 -16.50
C CYS A 35 5.11 -15.89 -16.87
N THR A 36 4.29 -16.94 -16.74
CA THR A 36 4.67 -18.31 -17.11
C THR A 36 4.34 -18.66 -18.57
N ILE A 37 3.32 -18.01 -19.14
CA ILE A 37 2.88 -18.19 -20.54
C ILE A 37 3.21 -16.98 -21.42
N CYS A 38 4.28 -16.27 -21.07
CA CYS A 38 4.72 -15.04 -21.72
C CYS A 38 5.20 -15.29 -23.16
N LYS A 39 4.50 -14.69 -24.12
CA LYS A 39 4.92 -14.52 -25.51
C LYS A 39 5.20 -13.04 -25.71
N LEU A 40 6.48 -12.69 -25.77
CA LEU A 40 6.92 -11.30 -25.85
C LEU A 40 6.25 -10.58 -27.03
N ASN A 41 5.78 -9.37 -26.78
CA ASN A 41 5.04 -8.51 -27.72
C ASN A 41 3.62 -9.00 -28.10
N ASP A 42 3.14 -10.09 -27.49
CA ASP A 42 1.75 -10.54 -27.62
C ASP A 42 1.05 -10.63 -26.26
N SER A 43 1.44 -11.57 -25.40
CA SER A 43 0.80 -11.78 -24.09
C SER A 43 1.52 -11.06 -22.93
N CYS A 44 2.73 -10.52 -23.17
CA CYS A 44 3.56 -9.83 -22.18
C CYS A 44 4.51 -8.82 -22.87
N VAL A 45 5.04 -7.87 -22.11
CA VAL A 45 6.03 -6.88 -22.57
C VAL A 45 7.16 -6.72 -21.56
N GLU A 46 8.33 -6.27 -21.99
CA GLU A 46 9.48 -6.03 -21.10
C GLU A 46 9.37 -4.68 -20.37
N ASP A 47 9.21 -3.57 -21.10
CA ASP A 47 9.10 -2.24 -20.52
C ASP A 47 7.64 -1.90 -20.15
N PHE A 48 7.10 -2.61 -19.17
CA PHE A 48 5.74 -2.33 -18.67
C PHE A 48 5.69 -1.17 -17.68
N THR A 49 6.83 -0.77 -17.10
CA THR A 49 6.90 0.26 -16.05
C THR A 49 6.60 1.64 -16.61
N SER A 50 6.96 1.91 -17.87
CA SER A 50 6.59 3.13 -18.59
C SER A 50 5.08 3.32 -18.75
N ALA A 51 4.29 2.24 -18.68
CA ALA A 51 2.82 2.32 -18.73
C ALA A 51 2.20 2.76 -17.40
N ILE A 52 2.87 2.52 -16.26
CA ILE A 52 2.30 2.68 -14.91
C ILE A 52 1.69 4.08 -14.69
N PRO A 53 2.37 5.19 -15.04
CA PRO A 53 1.81 6.54 -14.84
C PRO A 53 0.55 6.83 -15.64
N GLU A 54 0.35 6.18 -16.79
CA GLU A 54 -0.83 6.39 -17.65
C GLU A 54 -2.01 5.48 -17.27
N ILE A 55 -1.71 4.26 -16.81
CA ILE A 55 -2.75 3.28 -16.48
C ILE A 55 -3.27 3.40 -15.04
N ARG A 56 -2.46 3.94 -14.13
CA ARG A 56 -2.85 4.23 -12.75
C ARG A 56 -3.53 5.60 -12.64
N GLN A 57 -4.46 5.70 -11.70
CA GLN A 57 -5.20 6.95 -11.48
C GLN A 57 -4.41 7.88 -10.55
N GLY A 58 -4.28 9.14 -10.97
CA GLY A 58 -3.82 10.23 -10.12
C GLY A 58 -4.81 10.54 -9.00
N CYS A 59 -4.36 11.24 -7.96
CA CYS A 59 -5.20 11.57 -6.80
C CYS A 59 -6.48 12.32 -7.22
N SER A 60 -6.36 13.37 -8.05
CA SER A 60 -7.49 14.18 -8.50
C SER A 60 -8.45 13.44 -9.43
N GLN A 61 -8.01 12.32 -10.02
CA GLN A 61 -8.87 11.44 -10.82
C GLN A 61 -9.61 10.44 -9.94
N LEU A 62 -9.04 10.11 -8.78
CA LEU A 62 -9.61 9.16 -7.84
C LEU A 62 -10.60 9.81 -6.89
N PHE A 63 -10.19 10.87 -6.20
CA PHE A 63 -10.98 11.55 -5.17
C PHE A 63 -11.76 12.75 -5.73
N THR A 64 -12.94 13.01 -5.19
CA THR A 64 -13.76 14.18 -5.58
C THR A 64 -13.99 15.17 -4.46
N GLU A 65 -14.37 14.69 -3.29
CA GLU A 65 -14.76 15.52 -2.15
C GLU A 65 -14.16 14.88 -0.90
N CYS A 66 -13.58 15.69 -0.01
CA CYS A 66 -13.01 15.23 1.24
C CYS A 66 -13.33 16.19 2.38
N LYS A 67 -13.72 15.62 3.52
CA LYS A 67 -14.04 16.34 4.76
C LYS A 67 -13.37 15.68 5.94
N PHE A 68 -12.91 16.49 6.89
CA PHE A 68 -12.41 16.04 8.17
C PHE A 68 -13.04 16.85 9.30
N GLY A 69 -13.75 16.19 10.22
CA GLY A 69 -14.48 16.86 11.29
C GLY A 69 -15.49 17.90 10.76
N GLY A 70 -16.16 17.59 9.65
CA GLY A 70 -17.11 18.49 8.99
C GLY A 70 -16.52 19.58 8.11
N SER A 71 -15.20 19.82 8.15
CA SER A 71 -14.54 20.84 7.33
C SER A 71 -14.04 20.25 6.01
N ASP A 72 -14.40 20.90 4.89
CA ASP A 72 -13.87 20.55 3.57
C ASP A 72 -12.36 20.80 3.47
N PHE A 73 -11.66 19.91 2.77
CA PHE A 73 -10.25 20.09 2.44
C PHE A 73 -9.92 19.52 1.04
N ASN A 74 -8.82 19.99 0.44
CA ASN A 74 -8.34 19.41 -0.81
C ASN A 74 -7.79 18.01 -0.56
N CYS A 75 -8.47 17.00 -1.11
CA CYS A 75 -8.10 15.59 -0.96
C CYS A 75 -6.61 15.34 -1.15
N CYS A 76 -6.01 15.89 -2.22
CA CYS A 76 -4.63 15.60 -2.62
C CYS A 76 -3.58 16.33 -1.78
N ASP A 77 -3.98 17.24 -0.90
CA ASP A 77 -3.09 17.85 0.08
C ASP A 77 -2.89 16.92 1.29
N LYS A 78 -3.88 16.10 1.65
CA LYS A 78 -3.82 15.20 2.81
C LYS A 78 -3.69 13.73 2.46
N PHE A 79 -4.24 13.29 1.33
CA PHE A 79 -4.04 11.97 0.75
C PHE A 79 -2.81 12.00 -0.15
N GLN A 80 -1.65 11.76 0.44
CA GLN A 80 -0.36 11.81 -0.25
C GLN A 80 -0.01 10.45 -0.86
N PRO A 81 0.70 10.42 -2.01
CA PRO A 81 1.12 9.17 -2.61
C PRO A 81 2.14 8.44 -1.72
N ILE A 82 2.01 7.11 -1.66
CA ILE A 82 2.96 6.22 -0.99
C ILE A 82 3.16 4.96 -1.83
N GLU A 83 4.41 4.49 -1.90
CA GLU A 83 4.75 3.23 -2.55
C GLU A 83 4.44 2.04 -1.62
N THR A 84 3.77 1.02 -2.17
CA THR A 84 3.35 -0.16 -1.43
C THR A 84 3.58 -1.42 -2.26
N GLU A 85 3.35 -2.60 -1.67
CA GLU A 85 3.34 -3.88 -2.41
C GLU A 85 2.23 -3.92 -3.50
N PHE A 86 1.28 -2.98 -3.49
CA PHE A 86 0.23 -2.82 -4.52
C PHE A 86 0.53 -1.66 -5.47
N GLY A 87 1.77 -1.17 -5.50
CA GLY A 87 2.21 0.03 -6.19
C GLY A 87 1.78 1.32 -5.51
N SER A 88 1.77 2.43 -6.27
CA SER A 88 1.39 3.74 -5.74
C SER A 88 -0.05 3.76 -5.24
N CYS A 89 -0.21 4.03 -3.95
CA CYS A 89 -1.49 4.23 -3.24
C CYS A 89 -1.53 5.64 -2.65
N TYR A 90 -2.68 6.05 -2.11
CA TYR A 90 -2.82 7.33 -1.41
C TYR A 90 -3.13 7.09 0.06
N VAL A 91 -2.37 7.72 0.94
CA VAL A 91 -2.46 7.53 2.39
C VAL A 91 -2.80 8.83 3.09
N PHE A 92 -3.70 8.75 4.06
CA PHE A 92 -4.07 9.84 4.96
C PHE A 92 -3.45 9.58 6.34
N ASN A 93 -2.88 10.62 6.96
CA ASN A 93 -2.37 10.59 8.32
C ASN A 93 -1.34 9.49 8.62
N SER A 94 -0.33 9.34 7.75
CA SER A 94 0.76 8.37 7.93
C SER A 94 2.08 9.04 8.31
N ALA A 95 2.78 8.45 9.28
CA ALA A 95 4.10 8.87 9.75
C ALA A 95 5.23 8.52 8.77
N LEU A 96 4.92 7.77 7.71
CA LEU A 96 5.86 7.43 6.65
C LEU A 96 6.10 8.59 5.68
N LEU A 97 5.28 9.65 5.75
CA LEU A 97 5.45 10.84 4.92
C LEU A 97 6.45 11.81 5.58
N SER A 98 7.37 12.37 4.78
CA SER A 98 8.51 13.17 5.24
C SER A 98 8.15 14.42 6.06
N ASN A 99 6.93 14.94 5.90
CA ASN A 99 6.42 16.15 6.56
C ASN A 99 5.14 15.90 7.38
N ALA A 100 4.91 14.67 7.84
CA ALA A 100 3.66 14.32 8.52
C ALA A 100 3.55 14.93 9.92
N SER A 101 2.75 15.98 10.05
CA SER A 101 2.09 16.29 11.31
C SER A 101 0.93 15.32 11.51
N LEU A 102 1.10 14.34 12.39
CA LEU A 102 0.05 13.35 12.66
C LEU A 102 -1.15 14.02 13.35
N LEU A 103 -2.32 13.82 12.77
CA LEU A 103 -3.59 14.15 13.40
C LEU A 103 -3.77 13.23 14.61
N THR A 104 -4.02 13.84 15.76
CA THR A 104 -4.31 13.14 17.01
C THR A 104 -5.79 13.27 17.30
N VAL A 105 -6.43 12.16 17.67
CA VAL A 105 -7.81 12.12 18.13
C VAL A 105 -7.81 11.65 19.58
N ASN A 106 -8.50 12.38 20.45
CA ASN A 106 -8.61 12.06 21.87
C ASN A 106 -9.96 12.53 22.42
N ARG A 107 -10.25 12.22 23.69
CA ARG A 107 -11.53 12.57 24.34
C ARG A 107 -11.84 14.07 24.34
N THR A 108 -10.82 14.94 24.28
CA THR A 108 -10.97 16.40 24.24
C THR A 108 -11.30 16.90 22.83
N ILE A 109 -10.67 16.31 21.80
CA ILE A 109 -10.89 16.66 20.39
C ILE A 109 -12.24 16.10 19.88
N GLY A 110 -12.68 14.98 20.44
CA GLY A 110 -13.91 14.30 20.05
C GLY A 110 -13.67 13.19 19.02
N LEU A 111 -14.71 12.85 18.27
CA LEU A 111 -14.68 11.82 17.24
C LEU A 111 -14.91 12.48 15.86
N PRO A 112 -13.87 13.06 15.24
CA PRO A 112 -14.01 13.66 13.93
C PRO A 112 -14.17 12.59 12.85
N ASP A 113 -15.11 12.81 11.94
CA ASP A 113 -15.33 11.92 10.81
C ASP A 113 -14.38 12.27 9.66
N LEU A 114 -13.81 11.26 9.02
CA LEU A 114 -13.13 11.39 7.74
C LEU A 114 -14.08 10.89 6.65
N VAL A 115 -14.57 11.81 5.82
CA VAL A 115 -15.46 11.49 4.70
C VAL A 115 -14.72 11.79 3.41
N PHE A 116 -14.74 10.84 2.47
CA PHE A 116 -14.19 11.06 1.15
C PHE A 116 -14.99 10.32 0.08
N HIS A 117 -15.11 10.93 -1.10
CA HIS A 117 -15.80 10.36 -2.26
C HIS A 117 -14.78 9.94 -3.32
N VAL A 118 -15.03 8.79 -3.96
CA VAL A 118 -14.15 8.23 -5.00
C VAL A 118 -14.91 7.92 -6.28
N ARG A 119 -14.25 8.06 -7.43
CA ARG A 119 -14.85 7.81 -8.77
C ARG A 119 -14.74 6.36 -9.24
N LYS A 120 -13.92 5.55 -8.57
CA LYS A 120 -13.60 4.16 -8.95
C LYS A 120 -13.68 3.26 -7.72
N VAL A 121 -13.87 1.97 -7.96
CA VAL A 121 -13.77 0.93 -6.93
C VAL A 121 -12.37 0.99 -6.32
N VAL A 122 -12.29 1.08 -4.99
CA VAL A 122 -11.04 1.18 -4.24
C VAL A 122 -10.93 0.09 -3.18
N ALA A 123 -9.71 -0.33 -2.88
CA ALA A 123 -9.42 -1.11 -1.69
C ALA A 123 -8.97 -0.15 -0.57
N VAL A 124 -9.70 -0.11 0.54
CA VAL A 124 -9.34 0.69 1.71
C VAL A 124 -8.65 -0.20 2.74
N ARG A 125 -7.57 0.30 3.32
CA ARG A 125 -6.82 -0.39 4.38
C ARG A 125 -6.53 0.57 5.51
N ILE A 126 -6.65 0.07 6.72
CA ILE A 126 -6.46 0.83 7.95
C ILE A 126 -5.29 0.20 8.68
N HIS A 127 -4.31 1.02 9.03
CA HIS A 127 -3.06 0.59 9.64
C HIS A 127 -2.56 1.61 10.66
N ALA A 128 -1.61 1.21 11.50
CA ALA A 128 -0.98 2.12 12.45
C ALA A 128 -0.15 3.20 11.72
N PRO A 129 0.06 4.40 12.31
CA PRO A 129 0.69 5.52 11.61
C PRO A 129 2.07 5.22 11.02
N ARG A 130 2.87 4.34 11.64
CA ARG A 130 4.21 3.96 11.20
C ARG A 130 4.26 2.67 10.39
N ASP A 131 3.12 2.00 10.17
CA ASP A 131 3.10 0.71 9.48
C ASP A 131 3.02 0.84 7.96
N ILE A 132 3.58 -0.16 7.28
CA ILE A 132 3.65 -0.22 5.81
C ILE A 132 2.57 -1.17 5.31
N VAL A 133 1.84 -0.73 4.28
CA VAL A 133 0.83 -1.56 3.63
C VAL A 133 1.50 -2.68 2.83
N SER A 134 1.30 -3.92 3.26
CA SER A 134 1.72 -5.13 2.54
C SER A 134 0.57 -6.11 2.37
N GLY A 135 0.69 -7.05 1.44
CA GLY A 135 -0.22 -8.18 1.29
C GLY A 135 -0.14 -9.21 2.41
N GLY A 136 0.79 -9.06 3.34
CA GLY A 136 0.82 -9.82 4.60
C GLY A 136 0.03 -9.16 5.74
N MET A 137 -0.43 -7.93 5.54
CA MET A 137 -1.19 -7.17 6.55
C MET A 137 -2.62 -7.72 6.68
N LEU A 138 -3.12 -7.77 7.91
CA LEU A 138 -4.53 -8.05 8.17
C LEU A 138 -5.37 -6.84 7.75
N ASN A 139 -6.35 -7.04 6.87
CA ASN A 139 -7.30 -5.97 6.56
C ASN A 139 -8.42 -5.95 7.59
N ILE A 140 -8.40 -4.97 8.50
CA ILE A 140 -9.39 -4.79 9.58
C ILE A 140 -10.81 -4.66 9.01
N LEU A 141 -10.95 -4.04 7.84
CA LEU A 141 -12.25 -3.87 7.20
C LEU A 141 -12.85 -5.17 6.67
N GLN A 142 -12.03 -6.22 6.52
CA GLN A 142 -12.39 -7.51 5.88
C GLN A 142 -12.97 -7.41 4.44
N VAL A 143 -13.12 -6.20 3.91
CA VAL A 143 -13.59 -5.92 2.56
C VAL A 143 -12.39 -5.76 1.64
N GLN A 144 -12.38 -6.50 0.53
CA GLN A 144 -11.31 -6.38 -0.47
C GLN A 144 -11.44 -5.11 -1.31
N SER A 145 -12.66 -4.66 -1.59
CA SER A 145 -12.93 -3.44 -2.34
C SER A 145 -14.28 -2.83 -1.99
N VAL A 146 -14.35 -1.50 -1.89
CA VAL A 146 -15.59 -0.74 -1.67
C VAL A 146 -16.34 -0.58 -3.01
N PRO A 147 -17.55 -1.12 -3.16
CA PRO A 147 -18.36 -0.94 -4.38
C PRO A 147 -18.74 0.54 -4.61
N LEU A 148 -19.00 0.92 -5.87
CA LEU A 148 -19.30 2.31 -6.24
C LEU A 148 -20.69 2.81 -5.81
N VAL A 149 -21.63 1.90 -5.53
CA VAL A 149 -23.03 2.23 -5.20
C VAL A 149 -23.30 2.00 -3.71
N THR A 150 -22.26 2.07 -2.88
CA THR A 150 -22.36 1.85 -1.44
C THR A 150 -21.72 3.00 -0.70
N GLU A 151 -22.49 3.59 0.20
CA GLU A 151 -21.93 4.34 1.33
C GLU A 151 -21.39 3.31 2.33
N MET A 152 -20.16 3.51 2.80
CA MET A 152 -19.50 2.61 3.74
C MET A 152 -19.07 3.41 4.96
N ASP A 153 -19.80 3.21 6.05
CA ASP A 153 -19.47 3.78 7.34
C ASP A 153 -18.63 2.81 8.15
N VAL A 154 -17.51 3.30 8.69
CA VAL A 154 -16.60 2.52 9.52
C VAL A 154 -16.31 3.28 10.80
N MET A 155 -16.71 2.70 11.94
CA MET A 155 -16.32 3.19 13.25
C MET A 155 -15.03 2.53 13.70
N LEU A 156 -14.00 3.34 13.97
CA LEU A 156 -12.69 2.86 14.40
C LEU A 156 -12.48 3.06 15.90
N ARG A 157 -11.97 2.02 16.54
CA ARG A 157 -11.49 2.07 17.92
C ARG A 157 -10.02 1.67 17.93
N ALA A 158 -9.15 2.59 18.32
CA ALA A 158 -7.74 2.31 18.52
C ALA A 158 -7.51 1.85 19.97
N GLU A 159 -6.88 0.69 20.13
CA GLU A 159 -6.49 0.15 21.42
C GLU A 159 -4.96 0.01 21.45
N PRO A 160 -4.24 0.99 22.05
CA PRO A 160 -2.80 0.90 22.16
C PRO A 160 -2.41 -0.10 23.25
N THR A 161 -1.51 -1.01 22.94
CA THR A 161 -0.86 -1.87 23.94
C THR A 161 0.37 -1.13 24.45
N ILE A 162 0.36 -0.75 25.73
CA ILE A 162 1.49 -0.12 26.41
C ILE A 162 2.19 -1.18 27.25
N ASN A 163 3.47 -1.42 26.95
CA ASN A 163 4.29 -2.34 27.73
C ASN A 163 4.81 -1.63 29.00
N ASP A 164 5.03 -2.42 30.04
CA ASP A 164 5.73 -1.94 31.23
C ASP A 164 7.17 -1.51 30.88
N GLU A 165 7.66 -0.44 31.50
CA GLU A 165 8.99 0.10 31.22
C GLU A 165 10.10 -0.94 31.43
N SER A 166 9.93 -1.89 32.35
CA SER A 166 10.89 -2.98 32.60
C SER A 166 11.15 -3.83 31.36
N VAL A 167 10.20 -3.92 30.41
CA VAL A 167 10.37 -4.66 29.16
C VAL A 167 11.52 -4.07 28.33
N THR A 168 11.74 -2.75 28.39
CA THR A 168 12.84 -2.08 27.68
C THR A 168 14.22 -2.50 28.19
N THR A 169 14.31 -2.99 29.44
CA THR A 169 15.57 -3.43 30.05
C THR A 169 15.96 -4.86 29.68
N LEU A 170 15.02 -5.64 29.15
CA LEU A 170 15.29 -6.99 28.68
C LEU A 170 16.12 -6.95 27.38
N SER A 171 16.83 -8.04 27.07
CA SER A 171 17.49 -8.15 25.77
C SER A 171 16.49 -8.56 24.67
N GLU A 172 16.78 -8.22 23.41
CA GLU A 172 16.02 -8.68 22.24
C GLU A 172 15.78 -10.21 22.27
N ALA A 173 16.84 -10.97 22.55
CA ALA A 173 16.79 -12.43 22.62
C ALA A 173 15.92 -12.98 23.76
N SER A 174 15.77 -12.24 24.86
CA SER A 174 14.90 -12.62 25.97
C SER A 174 13.43 -12.31 25.69
N ARG A 175 13.15 -11.28 24.88
CA ARG A 175 11.79 -10.87 24.52
C ARG A 175 11.22 -11.62 23.31
N ASP A 176 12.10 -12.11 22.44
CA ASP A 176 11.74 -12.74 21.16
C ASP A 176 10.95 -11.79 20.23
N CYS A 177 11.10 -10.47 20.45
CA CYS A 177 10.50 -9.41 19.64
C CYS A 177 11.33 -8.11 19.71
N LEU A 178 11.14 -7.25 18.70
CA LEU A 178 11.82 -5.97 18.59
C LEU A 178 10.89 -4.82 18.97
N LEU A 179 11.45 -3.82 19.65
CA LEU A 179 10.81 -2.54 19.94
C LEU A 179 10.82 -1.61 18.71
N ASP A 180 10.05 -0.53 18.78
CA ASP A 180 9.89 0.45 17.69
C ASP A 180 11.21 1.12 17.26
N ASP A 181 12.14 1.28 18.18
CA ASP A 181 13.46 1.89 18.00
C ASP A 181 14.57 0.87 17.69
N GLU A 182 14.27 -0.42 17.85
CA GLU A 182 15.18 -1.51 17.53
C GLU A 182 15.13 -1.84 16.03
N ARG A 183 16.22 -2.43 15.53
CA ARG A 183 16.32 -2.82 14.12
C ARG A 183 16.54 -4.32 13.99
N PRO A 184 15.94 -4.95 12.98
CA PRO A 184 16.19 -6.36 12.74
C PRO A 184 17.66 -6.57 12.31
N PRO A 185 18.20 -7.80 12.46
CA PRO A 185 19.59 -8.13 12.16
C PRO A 185 19.83 -8.25 10.63
N TYR A 186 19.30 -7.31 9.86
CA TYR A 186 19.47 -7.20 8.42
C TYR A 186 20.26 -5.92 8.13
N PRO A 187 21.51 -6.01 7.64
CA PRO A 187 22.35 -4.83 7.40
C PRO A 187 21.74 -3.88 6.37
N ASP A 188 21.04 -4.43 5.37
CA ASP A 188 20.43 -3.69 4.26
C ASP A 188 18.94 -3.43 4.50
N TRP A 189 18.51 -3.21 5.75
CA TRP A 189 17.13 -2.92 6.08
C TRP A 189 16.68 -1.56 5.48
N PRO A 190 15.73 -1.55 4.52
CA PRO A 190 15.43 -0.37 3.74
C PRO A 190 14.34 0.52 4.36
N PHE A 191 13.75 0.10 5.48
CA PHE A 191 12.59 0.79 6.09
C PHE A 191 13.02 1.68 7.27
N GLY A 192 12.37 2.84 7.42
CA GLY A 192 12.69 3.78 8.49
C GLY A 192 12.36 3.28 9.89
N TYR A 193 11.33 2.43 10.01
CA TYR A 193 10.84 1.87 11.27
C TYR A 193 10.75 0.35 11.17
N TYR A 194 10.96 -0.35 12.28
CA TYR A 194 10.61 -1.76 12.37
C TYR A 194 9.10 -1.90 12.57
N THR A 195 8.45 -2.67 11.70
CA THR A 195 7.10 -3.18 11.92
C THR A 195 7.00 -4.61 11.40
N ARG A 196 5.99 -5.35 11.89
CA ARG A 196 5.71 -6.70 11.40
C ARG A 196 5.47 -6.72 9.88
N SER A 197 4.75 -5.72 9.35
CA SER A 197 4.44 -5.64 7.92
C SER A 197 5.68 -5.36 7.07
N ALA A 198 6.58 -4.48 7.54
CA ALA A 198 7.88 -4.22 6.92
C ALA A 198 8.76 -5.48 6.92
N CYS A 199 8.77 -6.23 8.02
CA CYS A 199 9.55 -7.47 8.15
C CYS A 199 9.08 -8.53 7.14
N ILE A 200 7.77 -8.74 7.03
CA ILE A 200 7.20 -9.67 6.06
C ILE A 200 7.54 -9.24 4.61
N LEU A 201 7.47 -7.94 4.32
CA LEU A 201 7.80 -7.41 3.00
C LEU A 201 9.27 -7.66 2.65
N TYR A 202 10.18 -7.42 3.59
CA TYR A 202 11.61 -7.70 3.42
C TYR A 202 11.88 -9.19 3.22
N CYS A 203 11.30 -10.05 4.06
CA CYS A 203 11.44 -11.50 3.95
C CYS A 203 10.95 -12.04 2.59
N ARG A 204 9.88 -11.48 2.04
CA ARG A 204 9.41 -11.83 0.69
C ARG A 204 10.40 -11.43 -0.39
N ALA A 205 10.98 -10.23 -0.28
CA ALA A 205 11.99 -9.76 -1.23
C ALA A 205 13.26 -10.64 -1.17
N LEU A 206 13.74 -11.01 0.02
CA LEU A 206 14.85 -11.96 0.19
C LEU A 206 14.54 -13.35 -0.40
N ALA A 207 13.32 -13.84 -0.18
CA ALA A 207 12.87 -15.11 -0.74
C ALA A 207 12.84 -15.07 -2.28
N GLN A 208 12.39 -13.97 -2.88
CA GLN A 208 12.43 -13.79 -4.34
C GLN A 208 13.87 -13.71 -4.84
N MET A 209 14.72 -12.91 -4.20
CA MET A 209 16.12 -12.76 -4.60
C MET A 209 16.86 -14.11 -4.55
N SER A 210 16.74 -14.86 -3.45
CA SER A 210 17.42 -16.16 -3.28
C SER A 210 16.96 -17.26 -4.26
N ARG A 211 15.74 -17.14 -4.82
CA ARG A 211 15.16 -18.16 -5.71
C ARG A 211 15.23 -17.77 -7.18
N CYS A 212 15.15 -16.47 -7.48
CA CYS A 212 14.96 -15.95 -8.83
C CYS A 212 16.03 -14.93 -9.25
N ASN A 213 16.96 -14.54 -8.37
CA ASN A 213 17.94 -13.47 -8.60
C ASN A 213 17.32 -12.12 -9.02
N CYS A 214 16.05 -11.89 -8.68
CA CYS A 214 15.35 -10.64 -8.91
C CYS A 214 14.22 -10.48 -7.88
N THR A 215 13.78 -9.24 -7.70
CA THR A 215 12.59 -8.91 -6.89
C THR A 215 11.51 -8.31 -7.78
N HIS A 216 10.27 -8.44 -7.33
CA HIS A 216 9.15 -7.74 -7.93
C HIS A 216 9.36 -6.22 -7.83
N HIS A 217 8.98 -5.47 -8.86
CA HIS A 217 9.24 -4.02 -8.97
C HIS A 217 8.59 -3.15 -7.87
N PHE A 218 7.60 -3.68 -7.14
CA PHE A 218 6.99 -3.03 -5.96
C PHE A 218 7.62 -3.43 -4.62
N LEU A 219 8.57 -4.36 -4.62
CA LEU A 219 9.34 -4.68 -3.43
C LEU A 219 10.58 -3.79 -3.34
N ALA A 220 11.07 -3.60 -2.12
CA ALA A 220 12.34 -2.93 -1.91
C ALA A 220 13.44 -3.60 -2.75
N LYS A 221 14.28 -2.78 -3.38
CA LYS A 221 15.47 -3.26 -4.08
C LYS A 221 16.45 -3.70 -3.01
N ILE A 222 16.60 -5.02 -2.89
CA ILE A 222 17.65 -5.68 -2.09
C ILE A 222 18.77 -6.04 -3.06
#